data_AF-A0A1S8C5V8-F1
#
_entry.id   AF-A0A1S8C5V8-F1
#
_cell.length_a   1.000
_cell.length_b   1.000
_cell.length_c   1.000
_cell.angle_alpha   90.00
_cell.angle_beta   90.00
_cell.angle_gamma   90.00
#
_symmetry.space_group_name_H-M   'P 1'
#
loop_
_entity.id
_entity.type
_entity.pdbx_description
1 polymer ?
#
loop_
_entity_poly.entity_id
_entity_poly.type
_entity_poly.pdbx_seq_one_letter_code
_entity_poly.pdbx_strand_id
1 'polypeptide(L)' 'MEVRPVRQAHGRTGFAEVFLSGVEVPADQRIGEHDDGWAVAMTLLSFERGPDTGGPVRTEQRLTALAGQ' A
#
# COMPACT_ATOMS: atom_id res chain seq x y z
N MET A 1 16.94 6.94 -11.45
CA MET A 1 16.34 5.69 -10.93
C MET A 1 17.04 4.50 -11.57
N GLU A 2 17.36 3.47 -10.79
CA GLU A 2 17.97 2.22 -11.25
C GLU A 2 17.16 1.03 -10.71
N VAL A 3 17.04 -0.04 -11.51
CA VAL A 3 16.32 -1.28 -11.14
C VAL A 3 17.23 -2.48 -11.32
N ARG A 4 17.38 -3.30 -10.27
CA ARG A 4 18.22 -4.50 -10.24
C ARG A 4 17.38 -5.73 -9.91
N PRO A 5 17.12 -6.65 -10.87
CA PRO A 5 16.31 -7.84 -10.62
C PRO A 5 16.93 -8.76 -9.56
N VAL A 6 16.11 -9.28 -8.66
CA VAL A 6 16.50 -10.27 -7.66
C VAL A 6 16.04 -11.65 -8.10
N ARG A 7 17.00 -12.58 -8.23
CA ARG A 7 16.70 -13.99 -8.53
C ARG A 7 16.27 -14.69 -7.25
N GLN A 8 15.07 -15.29 -7.28
CA GLN A 8 14.52 -16.03 -6.15
C GLN A 8 15.15 -17.43 -6.06
N ALA A 9 15.04 -18.07 -4.89
CA ALA A 9 15.57 -19.42 -4.63
C ALA A 9 15.06 -20.48 -5.64
N HIS A 10 13.80 -20.34 -6.09
CA HIS A 10 13.16 -21.21 -7.08
C HIS A 10 13.62 -20.92 -8.54
N GLY A 11 14.63 -20.06 -8.74
CA GLY A 11 15.17 -19.68 -10.05
C GLY A 11 14.35 -18.65 -10.82
N ARG A 12 13.17 -18.26 -10.32
CA ARG A 12 12.28 -17.26 -10.96
C ARG A 12 12.69 -15.83 -10.64
N THR A 13 12.29 -14.91 -11.52
CA THR A 13 12.38 -13.46 -11.31
C THR A 13 10.98 -12.91 -11.03
N GLY A 14 10.91 -11.85 -10.23
CA GLY A 14 9.64 -11.24 -9.80
C GLY A 14 9.80 -10.17 -8.72
N PHE A 15 10.97 -10.12 -8.09
CA PHE A 15 11.38 -9.04 -7.20
C PHE A 15 12.54 -8.28 -7.84
N ALA A 16 12.72 -7.02 -7.42
CA ALA A 16 13.85 -6.20 -7.79
C ALA A 16 14.19 -5.24 -6.65
N GLU A 17 15.46 -4.86 -6.56
CA GLU A 17 15.89 -3.69 -5.80
C GLU A 17 15.73 -2.46 -6.70
N VAL A 18 15.20 -1.36 -6.14
CA VAL A 18 15.02 -0.11 -6.87
C VAL A 18 15.73 1.01 -6.12
N PHE A 19 16.67 1.69 -6.80
CA PHE A 19 17.43 2.79 -6.25
C PHE A 19 16.89 4.13 -6.77
N LEU A 20 16.40 4.97 -5.85
CA LEU A 20 15.86 6.29 -6.13
C LEU A 20 16.90 7.35 -5.76
N SER A 21 17.83 7.65 -6.68
CA SER A 21 18.85 8.70 -6.49
C SER A 21 18.53 9.92 -7.36
N GLY A 22 18.51 11.10 -6.73
CA GLY A 22 18.23 12.38 -7.39
C GLY A 22 16.85 12.46 -8.06
N VAL A 23 15.87 11.68 -7.58
CA VAL A 23 14.51 11.68 -8.13
C VAL A 23 13.74 12.84 -7.52
N GLU A 24 13.21 13.73 -8.36
CA GLU A 24 12.34 14.81 -7.95
C GLU A 24 10.87 14.40 -8.13
N VAL A 25 10.04 14.67 -7.12
CA VAL A 25 8.60 14.40 -7.15
C VAL A 25 7.86 15.65 -6.69
N PRO A 26 6.88 16.16 -7.47
CA PRO A 26 6.04 17.28 -7.06
C PRO A 26 5.32 17.03 -5.73
N ALA A 27 5.23 18.06 -4.89
CA ALA A 27 4.65 17.92 -3.55
C ALA A 27 3.15 17.57 -3.56
N ASP A 28 2.44 17.92 -4.63
CA ASP A 28 1.03 17.60 -4.86
C ASP A 28 0.78 16.14 -5.26
N GLN A 29 1.84 15.38 -5.55
CA GLN A 29 1.77 13.92 -5.75
C GLN A 29 1.96 13.12 -4.45
N ARG A 30 2.11 13.81 -3.31
CA ARG A 30 2.12 13.15 -1.99
C ARG A 30 0.75 12.54 -1.72
N ILE A 31 0.74 11.29 -1.29
CA ILE A 31 -0.46 10.63 -0.78
C ILE A 31 -0.47 10.83 0.74
N GLY A 32 -1.53 11.47 1.24
CA GLY A 32 -1.64 11.85 2.65
C GLY A 32 -0.91 13.15 3.00
N GLU A 33 -0.93 13.50 4.28
CA GLU A 33 -0.27 14.70 4.80
C GLU A 33 1.22 14.50 5.02
N HIS A 34 1.95 15.60 5.24
CA HIS A 34 3.35 15.52 5.68
C HIS A 34 3.44 14.71 6.98
N ASP A 35 4.44 13.83 7.08
CA ASP A 35 4.68 12.92 8.21
C ASP A 35 3.61 11.82 8.47
N ASP A 36 2.55 11.73 7.67
CA ASP A 36 1.46 10.73 7.85
C ASP A 36 1.66 9.42 7.06
N GLY A 37 2.89 9.11 6.67
CA GLY A 37 3.19 7.97 5.78
C GLY A 37 2.86 6.60 6.37
N TRP A 38 2.87 6.46 7.70
CA TRP A 38 2.59 5.18 8.37
C TRP A 38 1.12 4.77 8.22
N ALA A 39 0.18 5.70 8.36
CA ALA A 39 -1.24 5.39 8.21
C ALA A 39 -1.58 4.94 6.77
N VAL A 40 -0.97 5.60 5.78
CA VAL A 40 -1.09 5.21 4.36
C VAL A 40 -0.54 3.80 4.13
N ALA A 41 0.66 3.51 4.63
CA ALA A 41 1.28 2.18 4.48
C ALA A 41 0.45 1.08 5.14
N MET A 42 -0.08 1.32 6.34
CA MET A 42 -0.93 0.36 7.06
C MET A 42 -2.26 0.13 6.34
N THR A 43 -2.84 1.16 5.73
CA THR A 43 -4.06 1.02 4.92
C THR A 43 -3.82 0.09 3.73
N LEU A 44 -2.75 0.29 2.97
CA LEU A 44 -2.39 -0.59 1.86
C LEU A 44 -2.16 -2.04 2.32
N LEU A 45 -1.42 -2.20 3.42
CA LEU A 45 -1.09 -3.50 4.00
C LEU A 45 -2.33 -4.29 4.44
N SER A 46 -3.37 -3.62 4.95
CA SER A 46 -4.65 -4.25 5.27
C SER A 46 -5.34 -4.84 4.03
N PHE A 47 -5.26 -4.18 2.87
CA PHE A 47 -5.77 -4.75 1.62
C PHE A 47 -4.96 -5.96 1.15
N GLU A 48 -3.62 -5.90 1.24
CA GLU A 48 -2.74 -7.00 0.84
C GLU A 48 -2.91 -8.26 1.70
N ARG A 49 -3.25 -8.09 2.99
CA ARG A 49 -3.50 -9.20 3.93
C ARG A 49 -4.92 -9.77 3.87
N GLY A 50 -5.76 -9.25 2.97
CA GLY A 50 -7.13 -9.69 2.82
C GLY A 50 -8.06 -9.21 3.95
N PRO A 51 -9.37 -9.43 3.77
CA PRO A 51 -10.43 -8.80 4.57
C PRO A 51 -10.43 -9.12 6.07
N ASP A 52 -9.69 -10.14 6.51
CA ASP A 52 -9.78 -10.69 7.87
C ASP A 52 -8.72 -10.17 8.86
N THR A 53 -7.73 -9.38 8.40
CA THR A 53 -6.64 -8.85 9.28
C THR A 53 -6.78 -7.35 9.56
N GLY A 54 -7.97 -6.94 10.04
CA GLY A 54 -8.14 -5.83 10.98
C GLY A 54 -7.60 -4.43 10.64
N GLY A 55 -8.01 -3.80 9.53
CA GLY A 55 -7.86 -2.34 9.35
C GLY A 55 -8.44 -1.76 8.05
N PRO A 56 -8.88 -0.48 8.07
CA PRO A 56 -10.26 -0.14 8.41
C PRO A 56 -11.23 -0.56 7.29
N VAL A 57 -11.77 -1.77 7.39
CA VAL A 57 -13.02 -2.07 6.70
C VAL A 57 -14.05 -1.17 7.35
N ARG A 58 -14.52 -0.16 6.62
CA ARG A 58 -15.76 0.57 6.92
C ARG A 58 -16.94 -0.42 6.84
N THR A 59 -17.03 -1.34 7.79
CA THR A 59 -18.17 -2.24 7.99
C THR A 59 -19.44 -1.43 8.28
N GLU A 60 -19.28 -0.16 8.68
CA GLU A 60 -20.35 0.80 8.89
C GLU A 60 -21.26 0.96 7.66
N GLN A 61 -20.73 0.96 6.43
CA GLN A 61 -21.56 1.12 5.23
C GLN A 61 -22.42 -0.11 4.90
N ARG A 62 -22.01 -1.32 5.29
CA ARG A 62 -22.82 -2.53 5.07
C ARG A 62 -23.89 -2.73 6.14
N LEU A 63 -23.61 -2.33 7.37
CA LEU A 63 -24.57 -2.45 8.47
C LEU A 63 -25.62 -1.34 8.43
N THR A 64 -25.29 -0.10 8.04
CA THR A 64 -26.30 0.95 7.84
C THR A 64 -27.19 0.67 6.62
N ALA A 65 -26.68 0.00 5.58
CA ALA A 65 -27.48 -0.45 4.44
C ALA A 65 -28.45 -1.61 4.79
N LEU A 66 -28.11 -2.45 5.77
CA LEU A 66 -28.96 -3.54 6.27
C LEU A 66 -29.85 -3.12 7.46
N ALA A 67 -29.51 -2.03 8.15
CA ALA A 67 -30.32 -1.44 9.21
C ALA A 67 -31.26 -0.33 8.69
N GLY A 68 -31.09 0.07 7.42
CA GLY A 68 -31.90 1.07 6.73
C GLY A 68 -32.81 0.52 5.62
N GLN A 69 -32.91 -0.81 5.43
CA GLN A 69 -33.90 -1.47 4.56
C GLN A 69 -34.58 -2.62 5.29
#